data_AF-A0A9D6Y3V6-F1
#
_entry.id   AF-A0A9D6Y3V6-F1
#
_cell.length_a   1.000
_cell.length_b   1.000
_cell.length_c   1.000
_cell.angle_alpha   90.00
_cell.angle_beta   90.00
_cell.angle_gamma   90.00
#
_symmetry.space_group_name_H-M   'P 1'
#
loop_
_entity.id
_entity.type
_entity.pdbx_description
1 polymer ?
#
loop_
_entity_poly.entity_id
_entity_poly.type
_entity_poly.pdbx_seq_one_letter_code
_entity_poly.pdbx_strand_id
1 'polypeptide(L)'
;KLTDADLVFTGEGRLDSQSLYGKTTVGVARLAKRHGVPIVALAGSLGEGHEALYGEGIDAALSITDEPMTLEEASAEAERLIANAAERALRLMAVGAKLRDKGLELRLDVDL
;
A
#
# COMPACT_ATOMS: atom_id res chain seq x y z
N LYS A 1 -8.59 -2.27 15.93
CA LYS A 1 -9.86 -1.50 15.89
C LYS A 1 -9.73 -0.51 14.74
N LEU A 2 -10.77 -0.35 13.90
CA LEU A 2 -10.75 0.52 12.71
C LEU A 2 -11.58 1.80 12.86
N THR A 3 -12.43 1.87 13.88
CA THR A 3 -13.41 2.95 14.07
C THR A 3 -12.80 4.31 14.38
N ASP A 4 -11.55 4.35 14.85
CA ASP A 4 -10.83 5.56 15.26
C ASP A 4 -9.50 5.73 14.50
N ALA A 5 -9.30 4.98 13.40
CA ALA A 5 -8.08 5.05 12.63
C ALA A 5 -8.18 6.14 11.54
N ASP A 6 -7.17 6.99 11.45
CA ASP A 6 -7.05 7.96 10.34
C ASP A 6 -6.49 7.31 9.06
N LEU A 7 -5.76 6.20 9.22
CA LEU A 7 -5.10 5.46 8.15
C LEU A 7 -4.89 4.01 8.58
N VAL A 8 -4.96 3.09 7.62
CA VAL A 8 -4.70 1.66 7.82
C VAL A 8 -3.51 1.22 6.97
N PHE A 9 -2.63 0.44 7.57
CA PHE A 9 -1.68 -0.39 6.84
C PHE A 9 -2.11 -1.85 6.94
N THR A 10 -1.99 -2.57 5.83
CA THR A 10 -2.13 -4.03 5.75
C THR A 10 -1.00 -4.60 4.90
N GLY A 11 -0.81 -5.91 4.89
CA GLY A 11 0.21 -6.50 4.04
C GLY A 11 0.17 -8.03 3.97
N GLU A 12 0.88 -8.56 2.99
CA GLU A 12 1.16 -9.98 2.79
C GLU A 12 2.43 -10.15 1.94
N GLY A 13 2.92 -11.39 1.78
CA GLY A 13 4.16 -11.64 1.05
C GLY A 13 4.10 -11.25 -0.43
N ARG A 14 2.94 -11.47 -1.08
CA ARG A 14 2.72 -11.11 -2.48
C ARG A 14 1.27 -10.72 -2.69
N LEU A 15 1.05 -9.54 -3.29
CA LEU A 15 -0.26 -9.15 -3.80
C LEU A 15 -0.36 -9.57 -5.26
N ASP A 16 -1.31 -10.41 -5.62
CA ASP A 16 -1.61 -10.79 -7.00
C ASP A 16 -3.09 -11.16 -7.14
N SER A 17 -3.49 -11.68 -8.30
CA SER A 17 -4.87 -12.14 -8.52
C SER A 17 -5.38 -13.17 -7.50
N GLN A 18 -4.51 -13.94 -6.85
CA GLN A 18 -4.89 -14.93 -5.84
C GLN A 18 -5.22 -14.27 -4.49
N SER A 19 -4.65 -13.09 -4.22
CA SER A 19 -4.90 -12.30 -3.02
C SER A 19 -6.37 -11.91 -2.85
N LEU A 20 -7.14 -11.83 -3.95
CA LEU A 20 -8.59 -11.62 -3.93
C LEU A 20 -9.33 -12.66 -3.07
N TYR A 21 -8.79 -13.87 -2.99
CA TYR A 21 -9.31 -14.98 -2.19
C TYR A 21 -8.67 -15.05 -0.79
N GLY A 22 -7.66 -14.21 -0.53
CA GLY A 22 -7.00 -14.08 0.76
C GLY A 22 -7.94 -13.51 1.82
N LYS A 23 -8.05 -14.18 2.98
CA LYS A 23 -8.98 -13.76 4.03
C LYS A 23 -8.54 -12.49 4.75
N THR A 24 -7.23 -12.29 4.90
CA THR A 24 -6.66 -11.25 5.75
C THR A 24 -6.64 -9.90 5.05
N THR A 25 -5.84 -9.75 3.98
CA THR A 25 -5.65 -8.46 3.30
C THR A 25 -6.96 -7.90 2.75
N VAL A 26 -7.74 -8.71 2.02
CA VAL A 26 -9.05 -8.30 1.48
C VAL A 26 -10.08 -8.09 2.60
N GLY A 27 -10.01 -8.88 3.68
CA GLY A 27 -10.88 -8.70 4.85
C GLY A 27 -10.68 -7.32 5.51
N VAL A 28 -9.42 -6.93 5.70
CA VAL A 28 -9.04 -5.61 6.23
C VAL A 28 -9.43 -4.51 5.24
N ALA A 29 -9.16 -4.66 3.95
CA ALA A 29 -9.54 -3.70 2.91
C ALA A 29 -11.05 -3.43 2.89
N ARG A 30 -11.86 -4.49 2.87
CA ARG A 30 -13.32 -4.38 2.90
C ARG A 30 -13.81 -3.72 4.19
N LEU A 31 -13.15 -3.97 5.32
CA LEU A 31 -13.51 -3.35 6.59
C LEU A 31 -13.15 -1.86 6.61
N ALA A 32 -11.94 -1.49 6.15
CA ALA A 32 -11.52 -0.09 6.01
C ALA A 32 -12.47 0.69 5.09
N LYS A 33 -12.81 0.12 3.93
CA LYS A 33 -13.81 0.68 2.99
C LYS A 33 -15.17 0.93 3.65
N ARG A 34 -15.68 -0.01 4.45
CA ARG A 34 -16.95 0.17 5.18
C ARG A 34 -16.90 1.30 6.22
N HIS A 35 -15.73 1.58 6.78
CA HIS A 35 -15.52 2.68 7.73
C HIS A 35 -15.09 3.98 7.07
N GLY A 36 -14.86 4.00 5.75
CA GLY A 36 -14.36 5.18 5.03
C GLY A 36 -12.93 5.57 5.41
N VAL A 37 -12.16 4.63 5.97
CA VAL A 37 -10.77 4.88 6.40
C VAL A 37 -9.82 4.54 5.26
N PRO A 38 -8.92 5.46 4.86
CA PRO A 38 -7.92 5.18 3.83
C PRO A 38 -7.03 4.00 4.20
N ILE A 39 -6.61 3.22 3.21
CA ILE A 39 -5.76 2.04 3.43
C ILE A 39 -4.64 1.91 2.40
N VAL A 40 -3.44 1.61 2.89
CA VAL A 40 -2.26 1.30 2.10
C VAL A 40 -1.84 -0.15 2.35
N ALA A 41 -1.70 -0.95 1.29
CA ALA A 41 -1.14 -2.28 1.35
C ALA A 41 0.38 -2.26 1.10
N LEU A 42 1.14 -2.88 2.00
CA LEU A 42 2.58 -3.10 1.86
C LEU A 42 2.82 -4.59 1.61
N ALA A 43 3.40 -4.92 0.45
CA ALA A 43 3.60 -6.30 0.03
C ALA A 43 5.07 -6.62 -0.20
N GLY A 44 5.48 -7.87 0.04
CA GLY A 44 6.80 -8.35 -0.36
C GLY A 44 7.04 -8.18 -1.87
N SER A 45 6.00 -8.35 -2.68
CA SER A 45 6.00 -8.06 -4.12
C SER A 45 4.58 -7.75 -4.64
N LEU A 46 4.50 -7.02 -5.75
CA LEU A 46 3.28 -6.85 -6.53
C LEU A 46 3.37 -7.75 -7.77
N GLY A 47 2.44 -8.69 -7.87
CA GLY A 47 2.29 -9.63 -8.98
C GLY A 47 1.19 -9.22 -9.95
N GLU A 48 0.99 -10.08 -10.94
CA GLU A 48 -0.01 -9.88 -11.99
C GLU A 48 -1.43 -9.84 -11.41
N GLY A 49 -2.20 -8.82 -11.78
CA GLY A 49 -3.60 -8.67 -11.41
C GLY A 49 -3.84 -8.15 -9.99
N HIS A 50 -2.80 -7.70 -9.27
CA HIS A 50 -2.95 -7.07 -7.95
C HIS A 50 -3.85 -5.84 -8.00
N GLU A 51 -3.96 -5.17 -9.15
CA GLU A 51 -4.79 -3.98 -9.36
C GLU A 51 -6.28 -4.23 -9.11
N ALA A 52 -6.74 -5.49 -9.24
CA ALA A 52 -8.11 -5.86 -8.91
C ALA A 52 -8.44 -5.61 -7.42
N LEU A 53 -7.44 -5.60 -6.54
CA LEU A 53 -7.61 -5.33 -5.10
C LEU A 53 -8.05 -3.89 -4.82
N TYR A 54 -7.84 -2.95 -5.75
CA TYR A 54 -8.39 -1.60 -5.62
C TYR A 54 -9.93 -1.62 -5.58
N GLY A 55 -10.56 -2.52 -6.33
CA GLY A 55 -12.01 -2.73 -6.28
C GLY A 55 -12.50 -3.23 -4.91
N GLU A 56 -11.65 -3.97 -4.19
CA GLU A 56 -11.93 -4.53 -2.87
C GLU A 56 -11.74 -3.54 -1.72
N GLY A 57 -11.24 -2.33 -2.02
CA GLY A 57 -11.10 -1.24 -1.04
C GLY A 57 -9.67 -0.91 -0.66
N ILE A 58 -8.66 -1.45 -1.35
CA ILE A 58 -7.29 -0.93 -1.23
C ILE A 58 -7.22 0.44 -1.95
N ASP A 59 -6.67 1.48 -1.31
CA ASP A 59 -6.48 2.79 -1.94
C ASP A 59 -5.09 2.92 -2.60
N ALA A 60 -4.07 2.26 -2.03
CA ALA A 60 -2.73 2.20 -2.61
C ALA A 60 -2.02 0.89 -2.24
N ALA A 61 -1.14 0.41 -3.12
CA ALA A 61 -0.30 -0.76 -2.89
C ALA A 61 1.17 -0.45 -3.21
N LEU A 62 2.10 -0.92 -2.37
CA LEU A 62 3.54 -0.75 -2.57
C LEU A 62 4.27 -2.08 -2.33
N SER A 63 5.32 -2.32 -3.13
CA SER A 63 6.35 -3.30 -2.78
C SER A 63 7.22 -2.75 -1.64
N ILE A 64 7.61 -3.61 -0.69
CA ILE A 64 8.50 -3.21 0.41
C ILE A 64 9.98 -3.15 0.00
N THR A 65 10.36 -3.89 -1.05
CA THR A 65 11.73 -3.94 -1.57
C THR A 65 12.14 -2.59 -2.14
N ASP A 66 13.30 -2.07 -1.73
CA ASP A 66 13.88 -0.81 -2.23
C ASP A 66 14.94 -0.99 -3.33
N GLU A 67 15.38 -2.23 -3.55
CA GLU A 67 16.33 -2.60 -4.60
C GLU A 67 16.09 -4.05 -5.06
N PRO A 68 16.64 -4.47 -6.21
CA PRO A 68 16.65 -5.87 -6.59
C PRO A 68 17.37 -6.71 -5.52
N MET A 69 16.69 -7.73 -5.02
CA MET A 69 17.21 -8.61 -3.97
C MET A 69 16.62 -10.01 -4.11
N THR A 70 17.28 -10.99 -3.52
CA THR A 70 16.78 -12.37 -3.47
C THR A 70 15.70 -12.51 -2.39
N LEU A 71 14.95 -13.62 -2.40
CA LEU A 71 13.86 -13.85 -1.46
C LEU A 71 14.37 -13.97 0.00
N GLU A 72 15.55 -14.54 0.15
CA GLU A 72 16.27 -14.83 1.38
C GLU A 72 16.75 -13.53 2.01
N GLU A 73 17.31 -12.63 1.21
CA GLU A 73 17.67 -11.27 1.61
C GLU A 73 16.42 -10.49 2.03
N ALA A 74 15.38 -10.48 1.19
CA ALA A 74 14.12 -9.81 1.49
C ALA A 74 13.46 -10.33 2.78
N SER A 75 13.52 -11.64 3.00
CA SER A 75 12.96 -12.27 4.21
C SER A 75 13.80 -11.95 5.45
N ALA A 76 15.12 -11.94 5.33
CA ALA A 76 16.04 -11.62 6.42
C ALA A 76 15.92 -10.15 6.86
N GLU A 77 15.62 -9.25 5.92
CA GLU A 77 15.50 -7.80 6.16
C GLU A 77 14.04 -7.30 6.24
N ALA A 78 13.05 -8.19 6.29
CA ALA A 78 11.64 -7.83 6.17
C ALA A 78 11.20 -6.71 7.12
N GLU A 79 11.67 -6.70 8.37
CA GLU A 79 11.35 -5.65 9.34
C GLU A 79 11.84 -4.27 8.87
N ARG A 80 13.11 -4.18 8.44
CA ARG A 80 13.69 -2.95 7.89
C ARG A 80 12.93 -2.50 6.64
N LEU A 81 12.64 -3.44 5.74
CA LEU A 81 11.97 -3.16 4.48
C LEU A 81 10.55 -2.65 4.69
N ILE A 82 9.78 -3.26 5.60
CA ILE A 82 8.42 -2.82 5.95
C ILE A 82 8.45 -1.42 6.57
N ALA A 83 9.35 -1.17 7.53
CA ALA A 83 9.48 0.14 8.17
C ALA A 83 9.81 1.24 7.16
N ASN A 84 10.79 0.98 6.28
CA ASN A 84 11.19 1.90 5.23
C ASN A 84 10.05 2.13 4.21
N ALA A 85 9.30 1.08 3.84
CA ALA A 85 8.17 1.20 2.93
C ALA A 85 7.03 2.03 3.51
N ALA A 86 6.70 1.82 4.79
CA ALA A 86 5.73 2.65 5.50
C ALA A 86 6.18 4.12 5.57
N GLU A 87 7.46 4.38 5.87
CA GLU A 87 8.03 5.73 5.84
C GLU A 87 7.90 6.37 4.46
N ARG A 88 8.27 5.65 3.38
CA ARG A 88 8.13 6.12 2.00
C ARG A 88 6.69 6.47 1.66
N ALA A 89 5.73 5.62 2.05
CA ALA A 89 4.31 5.89 1.86
C ALA A 89 3.87 7.17 2.59
N LEU A 90 4.28 7.36 3.84
CA LEU A 90 3.97 8.56 4.64
C LEU A 90 4.62 9.82 4.05
N ARG A 91 5.84 9.73 3.54
CA ARG A 91 6.50 10.86 2.84
C ARG A 91 5.75 11.24 1.57
N LEU A 92 5.30 10.27 0.77
CA LEU A 92 4.46 10.52 -0.40
C LEU A 92 3.13 11.20 -0.02
N MET A 93 2.47 10.71 1.03
CA MET A 93 1.26 11.36 1.56
C MET A 93 1.53 12.80 2.01
N ALA A 94 2.66 13.07 2.66
CA ALA A 94 3.06 14.42 3.06
C ALA A 94 3.31 15.34 1.86
N VAL A 95 3.84 14.83 0.75
CA VAL A 95 3.92 15.57 -0.52
C VAL A 95 2.53 15.89 -1.04
N GLY A 96 1.62 14.91 -1.07
CA GLY A 96 0.23 15.11 -1.46
C GLY A 96 -0.49 16.17 -0.61
N ALA A 97 -0.29 16.14 0.72
CA ALA A 97 -0.82 17.16 1.62
C ALA A 97 -0.30 18.57 1.28
N LYS A 98 1.01 18.72 1.04
CA LYS A 98 1.60 20.02 0.63
C LYS A 98 1.06 20.53 -0.71
N LEU A 99 0.77 19.65 -1.66
CA LEU A 99 0.18 20.03 -2.95
C LEU A 99 -1.26 20.53 -2.78
N ARG A 100 -2.06 19.80 -1.98
CA ARG A 100 -3.42 20.20 -1.63
C ARG A 100 -3.46 21.54 -0.91
N ASP A 101 -2.55 21.77 0.04
CA ASP A 101 -2.48 23.03 0.80
C ASP A 101 -2.11 24.23 -0.10
N LYS A 102 -1.44 23.98 -1.24
CA LYS A 102 -1.16 24.99 -2.27
C LYS A 102 -2.31 25.19 -3.27
N GLY A 103 -3.41 24.46 -3.14
CA GLY A 103 -4.53 24.50 -4.08
C GLY A 103 -4.18 24.00 -5.49
N LEU A 104 -3.11 23.20 -5.60
CA LEU A 104 -2.68 22.65 -6.88
C LEU A 104 -3.47 21.37 -7.17
N GLU A 105 -4.12 21.32 -8.34
CA GLU A 105 -4.55 20.04 -8.89
C GLU A 105 -3.34 19.25 -9.38
N LEU A 106 -3.28 17.97 -9.04
CA LEU A 106 -2.27 17.05 -9.55
C LEU A 106 -2.42 16.97 -11.07
N ARG A 107 -1.49 17.58 -11.80
CA ARG A 107 -1.30 17.34 -13.23
C ARG A 107 -0.18 16.31 -13.35
N LEU A 108 -0.50 15.14 -13.87
CA LEU A 108 0.48 14.12 -14.23
C LEU A 108 1.10 14.51 -15.59
N ASP A 109 2.21 15.23 -15.55
CA ASP A 109 3.14 15.28 -16.68
C ASP A 109 4.10 14.11 -16.51
N VAL A 110 3.79 13.01 -17.19
CA VAL A 110 4.64 11.82 -17.21
C VAL A 110 5.52 11.92 -18.45
N ASP A 111 6.74 12.43 -18.29
CA ASP A 111 7.82 12.22 -19.26
C ASP A 111 8.43 10.84 -18.97
N LEU A 112 8.02 9.83 -19.74
CA LEU A 112 8.65 8.50 -19.79
C LEU A 112 9.60 8.42 -21.00
#